data_AF-A0A3M1U2G7-F1
#
_entry.id   AF-A0A3M1U2G7-F1
#
_cell.length_a   1.000
_cell.length_b   1.000
_cell.length_c   1.000
_cell.angle_alpha   90.00
_cell.angle_beta   90.00
_cell.angle_gamma   90.00
#
_symmetry.space_group_name_H-M   'P 1'
#
loop_
_entity.id
_entity.type
_entity.pdbx_description
1 polymer ?
#
loop_
_entity_poly.entity_id
_entity_poly.type
_entity_poly.pdbx_seq_one_letter_code
_entity_poly.pdbx_strand_id
1 'polypeptide(L)'
;MDEKTLPRAILGLDRDFPEQVIVLHHPPTGRYGCYRFGGVHGLACFSTPNAALQFALEALEPSVPGLVLQSVTFDEAREVAKSRPYPVVAVMLLDDLDDPLIHYVK
;
A
#
# COMPACT_ATOMS: atom_id res chain seq x y z
N MET A 1 -14.95 -28.67 -15.38
CA MET A 1 -13.82 -28.36 -16.26
C MET A 1 -13.40 -26.97 -15.86
N ASP A 2 -12.36 -26.90 -15.04
CA ASP A 2 -12.01 -25.75 -14.22
C ASP A 2 -11.58 -24.56 -15.07
N GLU A 3 -12.24 -23.43 -14.84
CA GLU A 3 -11.91 -22.13 -15.39
C GLU A 3 -10.61 -21.67 -14.73
N LYS A 4 -9.47 -22.03 -15.35
CA LYS A 4 -8.15 -21.54 -14.94
C LYS A 4 -8.09 -20.03 -15.18
N THR A 5 -8.39 -19.26 -14.14
CA THR A 5 -8.11 -17.83 -14.07
C THR A 5 -6.60 -17.64 -14.27
N LEU A 6 -6.22 -17.08 -15.41
CA LEU A 6 -4.84 -16.70 -15.69
C LEU A 6 -4.39 -15.68 -14.62
N PRO A 7 -3.24 -15.87 -13.95
CA PRO A 7 -2.65 -14.80 -13.18
C PRO A 7 -2.31 -13.69 -14.18
N ARG A 8 -3.01 -12.57 -14.11
CA ARG A 8 -2.61 -11.33 -14.79
C ARG A 8 -1.31 -10.87 -14.13
N ALA A 9 -0.20 -11.44 -14.57
CA ALA A 9 1.09 -10.80 -14.46
C ALA A 9 0.94 -9.46 -15.19
N ILE A 10 0.84 -8.38 -14.42
CA ILE A 10 0.88 -7.03 -14.95
C ILE A 10 2.28 -6.88 -15.54
N LEU A 11 2.36 -6.81 -16.87
CA LEU A 11 3.60 -6.59 -17.61
C LEU A 11 4.38 -5.42 -17.00
N GLY A 12 5.59 -5.69 -16.51
CA GLY A 12 6.56 -4.66 -16.14
C GLY A 12 7.18 -4.76 -14.74
N LEU A 13 6.86 -5.79 -13.95
CA LEU A 13 7.42 -5.96 -12.61
C LEU A 13 8.48 -7.06 -12.61
N ASP A 14 9.77 -6.68 -12.54
CA ASP A 14 10.85 -7.60 -12.16
C ASP A 14 10.80 -7.96 -10.64
N ARG A 15 9.85 -7.38 -9.91
CA ARG A 15 9.63 -7.58 -8.47
C ARG A 15 8.14 -7.84 -8.18
N ASP A 16 7.84 -9.00 -7.61
CA ASP A 16 6.48 -9.35 -7.20
C ASP A 16 6.06 -8.61 -5.94
N PHE A 17 4.76 -8.30 -5.83
CA PHE A 17 4.19 -7.86 -4.56
C PHE A 17 4.18 -9.03 -3.55
N PRO A 18 4.62 -8.81 -2.30
CA PRO A 18 4.52 -9.83 -1.26
C PRO A 18 3.07 -10.25 -1.00
N GLU A 19 2.85 -11.51 -0.63
CA GLU A 19 1.51 -12.00 -0.26
C GLU A 19 0.91 -11.23 0.93
N GLN A 20 1.77 -10.78 1.86
CA GLN A 20 1.42 -9.93 2.98
C GLN A 20 2.20 -8.64 2.95
N VAL A 21 1.49 -7.54 3.19
CA VAL A 21 2.05 -6.20 3.27
C VAL A 21 1.61 -5.54 4.57
N ILE A 22 2.38 -4.54 4.98
CA ILE A 22 2.08 -3.75 6.16
C ILE A 22 1.53 -2.41 5.69
N VAL A 23 0.38 -2.04 6.25
CA VAL A 23 -0.25 -0.73 6.04
C VAL A 23 -0.21 0.07 7.34
N LEU A 24 -0.30 1.39 7.20
CA LEU A 24 -0.42 2.30 8.33
C LEU A 24 -1.89 2.68 8.50
N HIS A 25 -2.48 2.37 9.64
CA HIS A 25 -3.88 2.66 9.95
C HIS A 25 -3.95 3.60 11.15
N HIS A 26 -4.85 4.58 11.13
CA HIS A 26 -5.16 5.45 12.26
C HIS A 26 -6.54 5.08 12.81
N PRO A 27 -6.62 4.19 13.81
CA PRO A 27 -7.89 3.60 14.27
C PRO A 27 -8.96 4.63 14.66
N PRO A 28 -8.64 5.75 15.35
CA PRO A 28 -9.66 6.74 15.73
C PRO A 28 -10.42 7.36 14.55
N THR A 29 -9.84 7.38 13.36
CA THR A 29 -10.43 8.03 12.18
C THR A 29 -10.72 7.08 11.01
N GLY A 30 -10.29 5.82 11.09
CA GLY A 30 -10.38 4.87 9.97
C GLY A 30 -9.55 5.29 8.74
N ARG A 31 -8.55 6.17 8.92
CA ARG A 31 -7.69 6.66 7.85
C ARG A 31 -6.47 5.77 7.69
N TYR A 32 -5.96 5.69 6.48
CA TYR A 32 -4.74 4.94 6.16
C TYR A 32 -3.64 5.86 5.65
N GLY A 33 -2.39 5.45 5.87
CA GLY A 33 -1.23 6.07 5.26
C GLY A 33 -1.32 6.01 3.74
N CYS A 34 -1.12 7.14 3.09
CA CYS A 34 -1.11 7.25 1.64
C CYS A 34 0.18 7.94 1.21
N TYR A 35 0.61 7.67 -0.01
CA TYR A 35 1.78 8.31 -0.61
C TYR A 35 1.48 8.78 -2.03
N ARG A 36 2.23 9.79 -2.47
CA ARG A 36 2.13 10.33 -3.83
C ARG A 36 3.48 10.24 -4.52
N PHE A 37 3.56 9.42 -5.57
CA PHE A 37 4.75 9.26 -6.39
C PHE A 37 4.41 9.47 -7.87
N GLY A 38 5.18 10.30 -8.58
CA GLY A 38 4.95 10.55 -10.01
C GLY A 38 3.54 11.06 -10.36
N GLY A 39 2.85 11.72 -9.43
CA GLY A 39 1.44 12.15 -9.60
C GLY A 39 0.38 11.09 -9.29
N VAL A 40 0.78 9.84 -9.08
CA VAL A 40 -0.11 8.76 -8.66
C VAL A 40 -0.28 8.83 -7.14
N HIS A 41 -1.51 8.69 -6.65
CA HIS A 41 -1.79 8.59 -5.22
C HIS A 41 -2.17 7.14 -4.88
N GLY A 42 -1.49 6.56 -3.91
CA GLY A 42 -1.70 5.17 -3.51
C GLY A 42 -1.73 4.98 -2.01
N LEU A 43 -2.32 3.85 -1.61
CA LEU A 43 -2.17 3.31 -0.26
C LEU A 43 -0.70 2.94 -0.04
N ALA A 44 -0.13 3.41 1.07
CA ALA A 44 1.23 3.10 1.47
C ALA A 44 1.31 1.68 2.03
N CYS A 45 2.12 0.83 1.40
CA CYS A 45 2.38 -0.55 1.80
C CYS A 45 3.89 -0.78 1.94
N PHE A 46 4.27 -1.72 2.81
CA PHE A 46 5.66 -2.07 3.09
C PHE A 46 5.80 -3.58 3.23
N SER A 47 6.95 -4.14 2.86
CA SER A 47 7.21 -5.58 3.07
C SER A 47 7.67 -5.88 4.50
N THR A 48 8.16 -4.88 5.24
CA THR A 48 8.69 -5.07 6.60
C THR A 48 8.14 -4.06 7.61
N PRO A 49 8.01 -4.45 8.90
CA PRO A 49 7.58 -3.52 9.95
C PRO A 49 8.54 -2.35 10.14
N ASN A 50 9.83 -2.57 9.93
CA ASN A 50 10.83 -1.52 10.10
C ASN A 50 10.66 -0.40 9.06
N ALA A 51 10.46 -0.75 7.78
CA ALA A 51 10.21 0.24 6.73
C ALA A 51 8.91 1.02 7.00
N ALA A 52 7.84 0.32 7.40
CA ALA A 52 6.57 0.94 7.76
C ALA A 52 6.69 1.89 8.95
N LEU A 53 7.39 1.48 10.01
CA LEU A 53 7.61 2.29 11.20
C LEU A 53 8.43 3.53 10.86
N GLN A 54 9.52 3.37 10.11
CA GLN A 54 10.36 4.49 9.70
C GLN A 54 9.54 5.54 8.92
N PHE A 55 8.76 5.09 7.92
CA PHE A 55 7.87 5.99 7.18
C PHE A 55 6.83 6.66 8.09
N ALA A 56 6.24 5.92 9.02
CA ALA A 56 5.26 6.49 9.95
C ALA A 56 5.86 7.61 10.80
N LEU A 57 7.04 7.39 11.40
CA LEU A 57 7.72 8.35 12.27
C LEU A 57 8.21 9.58 11.49
N GLU A 58 8.79 9.38 10.30
CA GLU A 58 9.43 10.45 9.53
C GLU A 58 8.42 11.28 8.72
N ALA A 59 7.41 10.63 8.13
CA ALA A 59 6.51 11.30 7.17
C ALA A 59 5.14 11.67 7.75
N LEU A 60 4.61 10.92 8.73
CA LEU A 60 3.20 11.05 9.14
C LEU A 60 2.99 11.45 10.60
N GLU A 61 3.75 10.91 11.55
CA GLU A 61 3.55 11.12 12.99
C GLU A 61 3.54 12.60 13.41
N PRO A 62 4.38 13.50 12.84
CA PRO A 62 4.31 14.93 13.17
C PRO A 62 2.94 15.56 12.93
N SER A 63 2.10 14.96 12.07
CA SER A 63 0.77 15.45 11.72
C SER A 63 -0.37 14.51 12.15
N VAL A 64 -0.10 13.21 12.30
CA VAL A 64 -1.07 12.16 12.60
C VAL A 64 -0.48 11.19 13.62
N PRO A 65 -0.48 11.56 14.92
CA PRO A 65 -0.01 10.66 15.97
C PRO A 65 -0.95 9.47 16.14
N GLY A 66 -0.42 8.34 16.63
CA GLY A 66 -1.23 7.15 16.93
C GLY A 66 -1.53 6.25 15.74
N LEU A 67 -0.74 6.34 14.67
CA LEU A 67 -0.73 5.35 13.59
C LEU A 67 -0.29 3.98 14.14
N VAL A 68 -0.95 2.93 13.67
CA VAL A 68 -0.60 1.54 13.97
C VAL A 68 -0.20 0.83 12.69
N LEU A 69 0.77 -0.07 12.81
CA LEU A 69 1.15 -0.98 11.74
C LEU A 69 0.19 -2.15 11.73
N GLN A 70 -0.38 -2.45 10.57
CA GLN A 70 -1.30 -3.56 10.38
C GLN A 70 -0.80 -4.46 9.26
N SER A 71 -0.55 -5.73 9.57
CA SER A 71 -0.26 -6.75 8.55
C SER A 71 -1.58 -7.18 7.90
N VAL A 72 -1.63 -7.14 6.58
CA VAL A 72 -2.77 -7.56 5.76
C VAL A 72 -2.27 -8.33 4.56
N THR A 73 -3.12 -9.14 3.96
CA THR A 73 -2.84 -9.72 2.64
C THR A 73 -2.79 -8.61 1.58
N PHE A 74 -2.08 -8.86 0.49
CA PHE A 74 -2.05 -7.92 -0.64
C PHE A 74 -3.45 -7.64 -1.20
N ASP A 75 -4.32 -8.67 -1.27
CA ASP A 75 -5.69 -8.47 -1.73
C ASP A 75 -6.53 -7.62 -0.78
N GLU A 76 -6.37 -7.77 0.54
CA GLU A 76 -6.99 -6.87 1.51
C GLU A 76 -6.50 -5.43 1.34
N ALA A 77 -5.20 -5.21 1.12
CA ALA A 77 -4.67 -3.88 0.83
C ALA A 77 -5.27 -3.26 -0.44
N ARG A 78 -5.51 -4.07 -1.47
CA ARG A 78 -6.20 -3.64 -2.70
C ARG A 78 -7.64 -3.24 -2.42
N GLU A 79 -8.38 -4.00 -1.63
CA GLU A 79 -9.74 -3.66 -1.25
C GLU A 79 -9.81 -2.40 -0.37
N VAL A 80 -8.84 -2.22 0.54
CA VAL A 80 -8.68 -0.97 1.29
C VAL A 80 -8.51 0.19 0.32
N ALA A 81 -7.56 0.12 -0.62
CA ALA A 81 -7.30 1.16 -1.60
C ALA A 81 -8.53 1.46 -2.49
N LYS A 82 -9.26 0.44 -2.96
CA LYS A 82 -10.50 0.59 -3.76
C LYS A 82 -11.60 1.31 -2.99
N SER A 83 -11.72 1.05 -1.69
CA SER A 83 -12.75 1.64 -0.84
C SER A 83 -12.47 3.11 -0.48
N ARG A 84 -11.27 3.63 -0.76
CA ARG A 84 -10.93 5.03 -0.48
C ARG A 84 -11.49 5.97 -1.55
N PRO A 85 -11.87 7.21 -1.17
CA PRO A 85 -12.25 8.23 -2.12
C PRO A 85 -11.06 8.62 -3.00
N TYR A 86 -11.33 9.23 -4.16
CA TYR A 86 -10.30 9.92 -4.93
C TYR A 86 -9.49 10.87 -4.02
N PRO A 87 -8.16 10.96 -4.19
CA PRO A 87 -7.40 10.56 -5.37
C PRO A 87 -6.76 9.15 -5.33
N VAL A 88 -7.04 8.31 -4.33
CA VAL A 88 -6.36 7.01 -4.19
C VAL A 88 -6.76 6.05 -5.31
N VAL A 89 -5.79 5.66 -6.15
CA VAL A 89 -5.98 4.82 -7.34
C VAL A 89 -5.07 3.58 -7.38
N ALA A 90 -4.15 3.45 -6.42
CA ALA A 90 -3.16 2.38 -6.40
C ALA A 90 -2.84 1.88 -4.99
N VAL A 91 -2.17 0.72 -4.93
CA VAL A 91 -1.37 0.23 -3.81
C VAL A 91 0.09 0.44 -4.17
N MET A 92 0.91 0.96 -3.26
CA MET A 92 2.32 1.26 -3.49
C MET A 92 3.20 0.54 -2.46
N LEU A 93 4.12 -0.30 -2.91
CA LEU A 93 5.17 -0.84 -2.04
C LEU A 93 6.31 0.18 -1.95
N LEU A 94 6.53 0.70 -0.75
CA LEU A 94 7.38 1.85 -0.45
C LEU A 94 8.65 1.45 0.32
N ASP A 95 9.12 0.23 0.14
CA ASP A 95 10.42 -0.19 0.71
C ASP A 95 11.59 0.57 0.06
N ASP A 96 11.39 1.06 -1.16
CA ASP A 96 12.24 2.02 -1.86
C ASP A 96 11.36 3.20 -2.31
N LEU A 97 11.61 4.39 -1.76
CA LEU A 97 10.81 5.59 -2.04
C LEU A 97 11.17 6.24 -3.38
N ASP A 98 12.37 5.97 -3.91
CA ASP A 98 12.84 6.51 -5.18
C ASP A 98 12.34 5.68 -6.36
N ASP A 99 12.07 4.38 -6.14
CA ASP A 99 11.52 3.45 -7.13
C ASP A 99 10.42 2.54 -6.52
N PRO A 100 9.24 3.10 -6.16
CA PRO A 100 8.18 2.33 -5.53
C PRO A 100 7.47 1.42 -6.54
N LEU A 101 7.10 0.23 -6.11
CA LEU A 101 6.29 -0.68 -6.92
C LEU A 101 4.83 -0.23 -6.83
N ILE A 102 4.18 -0.03 -7.99
CA ILE A 102 2.83 0.51 -8.07
C ILE A 102 1.88 -0.53 -8.66
N HIS A 103 0.81 -0.85 -7.94
CA HIS A 103 -0.29 -1.68 -8.42
C HIS A 103 -1.59 -0.88 -8.48
N TYR A 104 -2.11 -0.63 -9.68
CA TYR A 104 -3.36 0.10 -9.88
C TYR A 104 -4.58 -0.75 -9.49
N VAL A 105 -5.57 -0.11 -8.85
CA VAL A 105 -6.78 -0.78 -8.34
C VAL A 105 -8.09 -0.16 -8.82
N LYS A 106 -8.03 0.85 -9.70
CA LYS A 106 -9.19 1.54 -10.30
C LYS A 106 -9.24 1.33 -11.80
#